data_AF-A0A3B4TKC9-F1
#
_entry.id   AF-A0A3B4TKC9-F1
#
_cell.length_a   1.000
_cell.length_b   1.000
_cell.length_c   1.000
_cell.angle_alpha   90.00
_cell.angle_beta   90.00
_cell.angle_gamma   90.00
#
_symmetry.space_group_name_H-M   'P 1'
#
loop_
_entity.id
_entity.type
_entity.pdbx_description
1 polymer ?
#
loop_
_entity_poly.entity_id
_entity_poly.type
_entity_poly.pdbx_seq_one_letter_code
_entity_poly.pdbx_strand_id
1 'polypeptide(L)' 'TATPLISGLLRVASAQVYSIVKNRDMEHFEKVMGFLEATYRLLPRLVTPIKHMKVMFGLKTMPKTNLLQTQPLHFNNQ' A
#
# COMPACT_ATOMS: atom_id res chain seq x y z
N THR A 1 9.85 9.37 27.35
CA THR A 1 8.49 8.94 27.75
C THR A 1 7.55 9.14 26.58
N ALA A 2 7.33 8.10 25.76
CA ALA A 2 6.35 8.18 24.68
C ALA A 2 4.95 8.10 25.31
N THR A 3 4.17 9.16 25.15
CA THR A 3 2.81 9.26 25.68
C THR A 3 1.97 8.09 25.13
N PRO A 4 1.22 7.35 25.97
CA PRO A 4 0.45 6.17 25.55
C PRO A 4 -0.55 6.46 24.44
N LEU A 5 -1.01 7.71 24.34
CA LEU A 5 -1.87 8.21 23.26
C LEU A 5 -1.21 8.12 21.87
N ILE A 6 0.08 8.44 21.75
CA ILE A 6 0.80 8.41 20.46
C ILE A 6 0.95 6.96 19.97
N SER A 7 1.17 6.01 20.88
CA SER A 7 1.24 4.59 20.54
C SER A 7 -0.10 4.03 20.04
N GLY A 8 -1.20 4.42 20.67
CA GLY A 8 -2.55 4.02 20.24
C GLY A 8 -2.89 4.54 18.84
N LEU A 9 -2.61 5.82 18.58
CA LEU A 9 -2.85 6.44 17.27
C LEU A 9 -2.04 5.77 16.16
N LEU A 10 -0.77 5.41 16.42
CA LEU A 10 0.05 4.69 15.44
C LEU A 10 -0.54 3.31 15.09
N ARG A 11 -1.08 2.58 16.09
CA ARG A 11 -1.72 1.28 15.86
C ARG A 11 -3.00 1.41 15.03
N VAL A 12 -3.83 2.41 15.31
CA VAL A 12 -5.04 2.68 14.53
C VAL A 12 -4.70 3.05 13.09
N ALA A 13 -3.73 3.94 12.88
CA ALA A 13 -3.27 4.32 11.54
C ALA A 13 -2.71 3.10 10.77
N SER A 14 -1.92 2.26 11.44
CA SER A 14 -1.39 1.03 10.86
C SER A 14 -2.52 0.05 10.47
N ALA A 15 -3.55 -0.09 11.30
CA ALA A 15 -4.71 -0.94 11.02
C ALA A 15 -5.52 -0.44 9.82
N GLN A 16 -5.70 0.88 9.69
CA GLN A 16 -6.37 1.49 8.52
C GLN A 16 -5.57 1.23 7.24
N VAL A 17 -4.26 1.46 7.27
CA VAL A 17 -3.37 1.18 6.12
C VAL A 17 -3.43 -0.30 5.74
N TYR A 18 -3.40 -1.21 6.72
CA TYR A 18 -3.55 -2.64 6.48
C TYR A 18 -4.88 -2.97 5.80
N SER A 19 -5.99 -2.37 6.23
CA SER A 19 -7.31 -2.57 5.63
C SER A 19 -7.37 -2.11 4.17
N ILE A 20 -6.79 -0.95 3.85
CA ILE A 20 -6.74 -0.42 2.47
C ILE A 20 -5.99 -1.38 1.55
N VAL A 21 -4.79 -1.81 1.97
CA VAL A 21 -3.96 -2.73 1.20
C VAL A 21 -4.65 -4.08 1.03
N LYS A 22 -5.27 -4.60 2.09
CA LYS A 22 -5.98 -5.89 2.08
C LYS A 22 -7.19 -5.89 1.15
N ASN A 23 -7.98 -4.82 1.19
CA ASN A 23 -9.19 -4.68 0.37
C ASN A 23 -8.91 -4.19 -1.06
N ARG A 24 -7.63 -3.92 -1.39
CA ARG A 24 -7.22 -3.35 -2.68
C ARG A 24 -7.94 -2.04 -3.01
N ASP A 25 -8.17 -1.22 -2.00
CA ASP A 25 -8.88 0.05 -2.14
C ASP A 25 -7.96 1.10 -2.76
N MET A 26 -7.85 1.04 -4.09
CA MET A 26 -6.93 1.84 -4.90
C MET A 26 -7.17 3.34 -4.80
N GLU A 27 -8.38 3.77 -4.46
CA GLU A 27 -8.72 5.19 -4.26
C GLU A 27 -7.95 5.76 -3.06
N HIS A 28 -7.67 4.91 -2.07
CA HIS A 28 -6.98 5.29 -0.84
C HIS A 28 -5.50 4.88 -0.79
N PHE A 29 -4.94 4.36 -1.88
CA PHE A 29 -3.53 3.92 -1.91
C PHE A 29 -2.54 5.07 -1.69
N GLU A 30 -2.87 6.31 -2.07
CA GLU A 30 -2.01 7.45 -1.79
C GLU A 30 -1.78 7.67 -0.30
N LYS A 31 -2.80 7.41 0.53
CA LYS A 31 -2.69 7.49 2.00
C LYS A 31 -1.73 6.43 2.54
N VAL A 32 -1.71 5.24 1.94
CA VAL A 32 -0.77 4.17 2.28
C VAL A 32 0.67 4.57 1.93
N MET A 33 0.88 5.15 0.75
CA MET A 33 2.21 5.64 0.32
C MET A 33 2.73 6.73 1.25
N GLY A 34 1.91 7.74 1.56
CA GLY A 34 2.28 8.81 2.48
C GLY A 34 2.59 8.30 3.89
N PHE A 35 1.81 7.34 4.40
CA PHE A 35 2.07 6.74 5.71
C PHE A 35 3.40 5.98 5.77
N LEU A 36 3.71 5.16 4.75
CA LEU A 36 4.95 4.38 4.69
C LEU A 36 6.18 5.29 4.55
N GLU A 37 6.07 6.33 3.72
CA GLU A 37 7.14 7.31 3.53
C GLU A 37 7.41 8.12 4.80
N ALA A 38 6.35 8.62 5.45
CA ALA A 38 6.46 9.32 6.73
C ALA A 38 7.08 8.42 7.81
N THR A 39 6.65 7.15 7.89
CA THR A 39 7.18 6.19 8.86
C THR A 39 8.68 5.93 8.63
N TYR A 40 9.11 5.76 7.37
CA TYR A 40 10.51 5.54 7.05
C TYR A 40 11.38 6.78 7.32
N ARG A 41 10.86 7.98 7.05
CA ARG A 41 11.55 9.24 7.37
C ARG A 41 11.70 9.47 8.87
N LEU A 42 10.68 9.16 9.66
CA LEU A 42 10.69 9.32 11.12
C LEU A 42 11.48 8.22 11.82
N LEU A 43 11.43 6.99 11.30
CA LEU A 43 12.03 5.80 11.89
C LEU A 43 12.87 5.02 10.86
N PRO A 44 13.99 5.59 10.37
CA PRO A 44 14.80 4.98 9.31
C PRO A 44 15.46 3.65 9.72
N ARG A 45 15.47 3.31 11.02
CA ARG A 45 16.00 2.05 11.54
C ARG A 45 14.96 0.94 11.68
N LEU A 46 13.66 1.25 11.50
CA LEU A 46 12.57 0.28 11.68
C LEU A 46 12.62 -0.82 10.62
N VAL A 47 12.94 -0.47 9.38
CA VAL A 47 13.10 -1.38 8.25
C VAL A 47 14.34 -0.99 7.46
N THR A 48 15.01 -1.95 6.84
CA THR A 48 16.13 -1.63 5.95
C THR A 48 15.64 -0.91 4.70
N PRO A 49 16.46 -0.03 4.08
CA PRO A 49 16.09 0.69 2.86
C PRO A 49 15.56 -0.23 1.76
N ILE A 50 16.22 -1.37 1.55
CA ILE A 50 15.84 -2.38 0.54
C ILE A 50 14.43 -2.94 0.81
N LYS A 51 14.07 -3.22 2.07
CA LYS A 51 12.74 -3.71 2.43
C LYS A 51 11.68 -2.64 2.22
N HIS A 52 11.97 -1.40 2.61
CA HIS A 52 11.08 -0.27 2.38
C HIS A 52 10.80 -0.09 0.87
N MET A 53 11.86 -0.08 0.04
CA MET A 53 11.73 0.03 -1.41
C MET A 53 10.91 -1.12 -2.01
N LYS A 54 11.11 -2.36 -1.56
CA LYS A 54 10.36 -3.52 -2.06
C LYS A 54 8.85 -3.40 -1.78
N VAL A 55 8.49 -2.92 -0.59
CA VAL A 55 7.08 -2.68 -0.22
C VAL A 55 6.49 -1.52 -1.03
N MET A 56 7.20 -0.39 -1.11
CA MET A 56 6.78 0.77 -1.91
C MET A 56 6.59 0.42 -3.39
N PHE A 57 7.52 -0.35 -3.97
CA PHE A 57 7.43 -0.82 -5.34
C PHE A 57 6.22 -1.73 -5.52
N GLY A 58 6.06 -2.77 -4.70
CA GLY A 58 4.95 -3.72 -4.81
C GLY A 58 3.58 -3.08 -4.68
N LEU A 59 3.45 -2.03 -3.86
CA LEU A 59 2.21 -1.26 -3.72
C LEU A 59 1.96 -0.33 -4.90
N LYS A 60 3.01 0.33 -5.45
CA LYS A 60 2.90 1.15 -6.66
C LYS A 60 2.58 0.34 -7.91
N THR A 61 3.08 -0.89 -8.00
CA THR A 61 2.84 -1.80 -9.13
C THR A 61 1.67 -2.75 -8.88
N MET A 62 0.93 -2.59 -7.79
CA MET A 62 -0.20 -3.45 -7.49
C MET A 62 -1.21 -3.34 -8.63
N PRO A 63 -1.56 -4.46 -9.31
CA PRO A 63 -2.38 -4.39 -10.50
C PRO A 63 -3.73 -3.79 -10.13
N LYS A 64 -4.15 -2.77 -10.89
CA LYS A 64 -5.52 -2.27 -10.87
C LYS A 64 -6.43 -3.36 -11.43
N THR A 65 -6.75 -4.37 -10.64
CA THR A 65 -7.55 -5.51 -11.10
C THR A 65 -9.00 -5.09 -11.30
N ASN A 66 -9.24 -4.48 -12.46
CA ASN A 66 -10.34 -4.79 -13.37
C ASN A 66 -9.80 -5.30 -14.73
N LEU A 67 -8.52 -5.69 -14.82
CA LEU A 67 -7.95 -6.26 -16.05
C LEU A 67 -7.60 -7.75 -15.88
N LEU A 68 -8.63 -8.54 -15.58
CA LEU A 68 -8.79 -9.89 -16.10
C LEU A 68 -10.16 -10.00 -16.80
N GLN A 69 -10.54 -8.98 -17.56
CA GLN A 69 -11.33 -9.22 -18.76
C GLN A 69 -10.33 -9.54 -19.87
N THR A 70 -9.94 -10.81 -19.96
CA THR A 70 -9.57 -11.37 -21.26
C THR A 70 -10.81 -11.22 -22.13
N GLN A 71 -10.91 -10.14 -22.91
CA GLN A 71 -11.75 -10.19 -24.10
C GLN A 71 -11.14 -11.31 -24.95
N PRO A 72 -11.83 -12.43 -25.21
CA PRO A 72 -11.37 -13.30 -26.27
C PRO A 72 -11.35 -12.46 -27.55
N LEU A 73 -10.19 -12.38 -28.20
CA LEU A 73 -10.09 -11.83 -29.55
C LEU A 73 -11.08 -12.62 -30.40
N HIS A 74 -12.23 -12.02 -30.69
CA HIS A 74 -13.19 -12.56 -31.63
C HIS A 74 -12.56 -12.39 -33.02
N PHE A 75 -11.82 -13.40 -33.47
CA PHE A 75 -11.36 -13.49 -34.85
C PHE A 75 -12.59 -13.58 -35.74
N ASN A 76 -12.96 -12.46 -36.35
CA ASN A 76 -14.02 -12.37 -37.32
C ASN A 76 -13.49 -12.91 -38.66
N ASN A 77 -13.92 -14.10 -39.06
CA ASN A 77 -13.71 -14.63 -40.40
C ASN A 77 -14.84 -14.12 -41.30
N GLN A 78 -14.63 -12.93 -41.87
CA GLN A 78 -15.23 -12.58 -43.16
C GLN A 78 -14.16 -12.64 -44.24
#